data_AF-A0ABD2U5I9-F1
#
_entry.id   AF-A0ABD2U5I9-F1
#
_cell.length_a   1.000
_cell.length_b   1.000
_cell.length_c   1.000
_cell.angle_alpha   90.00
_cell.angle_beta   90.00
_cell.angle_gamma   90.00
#
_symmetry.space_group_name_H-M   'P 1'
#
loop_
_entity.id
_entity.type
_entity.pdbx_description
1 polymer ?
#
loop_
_entity_poly.entity_id
_entity_poly.type
_entity_poly.pdbx_seq_one_letter_code
_entity_poly.pdbx_strand_id
1 'polypeptide(L)'
;MDFFCLGKKVKMLSLGLKTIYHNHYYLHGIAFCATTFVYLTISDCEITNCSFELHALKFLFLFVVLIEDDDFKDLIVGCPQIQKLRTQKLHNIVVSNHELKFFGVNLDCSDGKIRIESANLESLEFISFSMDFCEVETTSTTTVRELTLRKACGQETLMNFIDKFPLLEKLIVDDCGKLQNLHHL
;
A
#
# COMPACT_ATOMS: atom_id res chain seq x y z
N MET A 1 -18.79 -10.33 -19.77
CA MET A 1 -18.01 -10.73 -18.59
C MET A 1 -16.68 -11.20 -19.17
N ASP A 2 -15.76 -10.26 -19.36
CA ASP A 2 -14.51 -10.52 -20.06
C ASP A 2 -13.47 -10.96 -19.03
N PHE A 3 -13.08 -12.23 -19.12
CA PHE A 3 -12.10 -12.82 -18.22
C PHE A 3 -10.71 -12.37 -18.64
N PHE A 4 -9.94 -11.78 -17.72
CA PHE A 4 -8.48 -11.84 -17.81
C PHE A 4 -8.00 -13.23 -17.34
N CYS A 5 -8.53 -14.29 -17.95
CA CYS A 5 -8.02 -15.64 -17.79
C CYS A 5 -6.72 -15.73 -18.59
N LEU A 6 -5.60 -15.45 -17.94
CA LEU A 6 -4.31 -15.90 -18.42
C LEU A 6 -4.32 -17.44 -18.39
N GLY A 7 -4.77 -18.06 -19.48
CA GLY A 7 -4.75 -19.53 -19.68
C GLY A 7 -3.34 -20.15 -19.72
N LYS A 8 -2.32 -19.38 -19.31
CA LYS A 8 -0.92 -19.77 -19.21
C LYS A 8 -0.52 -19.71 -17.74
N LYS A 9 0.45 -20.56 -17.34
CA LYS A 9 1.07 -20.59 -16.00
C LYS A 9 1.93 -19.35 -15.74
N VAL A 10 1.38 -18.17 -15.97
CA VAL A 10 2.02 -16.90 -15.63
C VAL A 10 2.06 -16.81 -14.11
N LYS A 11 3.16 -16.27 -13.57
CA LYS A 11 3.34 -16.06 -12.12
C LYS A 11 3.39 -14.58 -11.77
N MET A 12 3.65 -13.73 -12.76
CA MET A 12 3.83 -12.30 -12.61
C MET A 12 3.05 -11.59 -13.71
N LEU A 13 2.21 -10.65 -13.32
CA LEU A 13 1.52 -9.76 -14.23
C LEU A 13 1.85 -8.32 -13.86
N SER A 14 2.20 -7.51 -14.86
CA SER A 14 2.41 -6.08 -14.72
C SER A 14 1.58 -5.38 -15.78
N LEU A 15 0.60 -4.59 -15.35
CA LEU A 15 -0.29 -3.82 -16.21
C LEU A 15 0.04 -2.34 -16.04
N GLY A 16 0.61 -1.71 -17.07
CA GLY A 16 0.76 -0.26 -17.13
C GLY A 16 -0.19 0.30 -18.17
N LEU A 17 -1.23 0.99 -17.73
CA LEU A 17 -2.41 1.31 -18.55
C LEU A 17 -2.52 2.80 -18.85
N LYS A 18 -1.40 3.45 -19.15
CA LYS A 18 -1.36 4.88 -19.42
C LYS A 18 -2.17 5.24 -20.67
N THR A 19 -3.09 6.19 -20.56
CA THR A 19 -3.77 6.76 -21.74
C THR A 19 -3.02 7.96 -22.30
N ILE A 20 -3.22 8.25 -23.60
CA ILE A 20 -2.59 9.38 -24.30
C ILE A 20 -3.13 10.72 -23.80
N TYR A 21 -4.34 10.76 -23.25
CA TYR A 21 -5.09 11.99 -22.96
C TYR A 21 -5.12 12.40 -21.48
N HIS A 22 -4.14 11.96 -20.68
CA HIS A 22 -4.09 12.22 -19.22
C HIS A 22 -5.27 11.68 -18.41
N ASN A 23 -6.16 10.87 -19.01
CA ASN A 23 -7.22 10.19 -18.29
C ASN A 23 -6.72 8.84 -17.76
N HIS A 24 -7.31 8.36 -16.67
CA HIS A 24 -7.06 7.01 -16.19
C HIS A 24 -7.70 6.00 -17.15
N TYR A 25 -7.03 4.87 -17.40
CA TYR A 25 -7.68 3.75 -18.08
C TYR A 25 -8.69 3.09 -17.14
N TYR A 26 -9.91 2.89 -17.57
CA TYR A 26 -10.96 2.30 -16.74
C TYR A 26 -10.89 0.77 -16.78
N LEU A 27 -10.45 0.17 -15.68
CA LEU A 27 -10.62 -1.26 -15.39
C LEU A 27 -11.96 -1.45 -14.69
N HIS A 28 -12.97 -1.84 -15.46
CA HIS A 28 -14.33 -1.98 -14.97
C HIS A 28 -14.88 -3.38 -15.22
N GLY A 29 -15.43 -4.03 -14.18
CA GLY A 29 -16.11 -5.32 -14.35
C GLY A 29 -15.18 -6.47 -14.72
N ILE A 30 -13.88 -6.35 -14.43
CA ILE A 30 -12.86 -7.34 -14.78
C ILE A 30 -12.68 -8.30 -13.60
N ALA A 31 -12.66 -9.60 -13.90
CA ALA A 31 -12.35 -10.64 -12.94
C ALA A 31 -10.87 -11.05 -13.04
N PHE A 32 -10.13 -10.84 -11.95
CA PHE A 32 -8.76 -11.33 -11.77
C PHE A 32 -8.80 -12.65 -10.99
N CYS A 33 -8.79 -13.77 -11.70
CA CYS A 33 -8.78 -15.11 -11.09
C CYS A 33 -7.55 -15.89 -11.54
N ALA A 34 -6.70 -16.26 -10.60
CA ALA A 34 -5.51 -17.07 -10.88
C ALA A 34 -4.99 -17.78 -9.63
N THR A 35 -4.70 -19.08 -9.77
CA THR A 35 -4.14 -19.90 -8.69
C THR A 35 -2.62 -19.91 -8.64
N THR A 36 -1.94 -19.37 -9.66
CA THR A 36 -0.47 -19.37 -9.75
C THR A 36 0.15 -17.99 -9.69
N PHE A 37 -0.65 -16.93 -9.60
CA PHE A 37 -0.15 -15.55 -9.60
C PHE A 37 0.44 -15.21 -8.25
N VAL A 38 1.72 -14.92 -8.26
CA VAL A 38 2.49 -14.57 -7.07
C VAL A 38 2.73 -13.06 -7.02
N TYR A 39 2.76 -12.40 -8.17
CA TYR A 39 3.10 -10.99 -8.30
C TYR A 39 2.15 -10.26 -9.24
N LEU A 40 1.58 -9.14 -8.77
CA LEU A 40 0.71 -8.26 -9.54
C LEU A 40 1.13 -6.81 -9.32
N THR A 41 1.42 -6.13 -10.43
CA THR A 41 1.52 -4.67 -10.48
C THR A 41 0.45 -4.12 -11.39
N ILE A 42 -0.27 -3.11 -10.93
CA ILE A 42 -1.22 -2.34 -11.73
C ILE A 42 -0.84 -0.86 -11.64
N SER A 43 -0.79 -0.18 -12.78
CA SER A 43 -0.55 1.25 -12.82
C SER A 43 -1.38 2.03 -13.84
N ASP A 44 -1.54 3.32 -13.55
CA ASP A 44 -2.12 4.34 -14.43
C ASP A 44 -3.60 4.07 -14.82
N CYS A 45 -4.41 3.59 -13.88
CA CYS A 45 -5.79 3.17 -14.15
C CYS A 45 -6.78 3.58 -13.05
N GLU A 46 -8.07 3.38 -13.30
CA GLU A 46 -9.15 3.45 -12.33
C GLU A 46 -9.78 2.06 -12.25
N ILE A 47 -9.87 1.50 -11.03
CA ILE A 47 -10.46 0.19 -10.76
C ILE A 47 -11.84 0.42 -10.15
N THR A 48 -12.87 -0.12 -10.79
CA THR A 48 -14.25 -0.11 -10.28
C THR A 48 -14.94 -1.44 -10.55
N ASN A 49 -15.71 -1.96 -9.59
CA ASN A 49 -16.50 -3.19 -9.75
C ASN A 49 -15.68 -4.39 -10.28
N CYS A 50 -14.41 -4.51 -9.90
CA CYS A 50 -13.57 -5.64 -10.27
C CYS A 50 -13.64 -6.74 -9.19
N SER A 51 -13.48 -8.00 -9.59
CA SER A 51 -13.39 -9.12 -8.64
C SER A 51 -11.99 -9.71 -8.60
N PHE A 52 -11.55 -10.11 -7.41
CA PHE A 52 -10.20 -10.61 -7.17
C PHE A 52 -10.25 -11.98 -6.47
N GLU A 53 -9.69 -13.00 -7.13
CA GLU A 53 -9.52 -14.35 -6.61
C GLU A 53 -8.07 -14.79 -6.88
N LEU A 54 -7.14 -14.21 -6.11
CA LEU A 54 -5.70 -14.34 -6.31
C LEU A 54 -5.04 -14.98 -5.09
N HIS A 55 -5.45 -16.21 -4.77
CA HIS A 55 -5.06 -16.91 -3.53
C HIS A 55 -3.56 -17.17 -3.37
N ALA A 56 -2.80 -17.19 -4.47
CA ALA A 56 -1.34 -17.38 -4.43
C ALA A 56 -0.55 -16.06 -4.40
N LEU A 57 -1.24 -14.91 -4.44
CA LEU A 57 -0.61 -13.61 -4.59
C LEU A 57 0.14 -13.23 -3.31
N LYS A 58 1.44 -12.95 -3.47
CA LYS A 58 2.32 -12.52 -2.38
C LYS A 58 2.73 -11.06 -2.51
N PHE A 59 2.75 -10.53 -3.72
CA PHE A 59 3.21 -9.18 -4.00
C PHE A 59 2.14 -8.43 -4.79
N LEU A 60 1.64 -7.34 -4.21
CA LEU A 60 0.66 -6.46 -4.83
C LEU A 60 1.18 -5.02 -4.79
N PHE A 61 1.34 -4.42 -5.96
CA PHE A 61 1.78 -3.03 -6.09
C PHE A 61 0.81 -2.24 -6.98
N LEU A 62 0.22 -1.20 -6.40
CA LEU A 62 -0.66 -0.26 -7.11
C LEU A 62 0.04 1.09 -7.22
N PHE A 63 0.16 1.62 -8.44
CA PHE A 63 0.83 2.89 -8.73
C PHE A 63 -0.02 3.79 -9.61
N VAL A 64 -0.39 4.98 -9.17
CA VAL A 64 -1.26 5.90 -9.94
C VAL A 64 -2.58 5.20 -10.36
N VAL A 65 -3.22 4.58 -9.38
CA VAL A 65 -4.45 3.80 -9.46
C VAL A 65 -5.51 4.47 -8.59
N LEU A 66 -6.61 4.86 -9.21
CA LEU A 66 -7.82 5.27 -8.50
C LEU A 66 -8.62 4.02 -8.15
N ILE A 67 -8.91 3.82 -6.87
CA ILE A 67 -9.72 2.71 -6.37
C ILE A 67 -10.49 3.23 -5.15
N GLU A 68 -11.74 2.84 -4.98
CA GLU A 68 -12.54 3.24 -3.82
C GLU A 68 -12.22 2.36 -2.60
N ASP A 69 -12.55 2.83 -1.39
CA ASP A 69 -12.27 2.10 -0.13
C ASP A 69 -12.91 0.69 -0.13
N ASP A 70 -14.13 0.55 -0.64
CA ASP A 70 -14.85 -0.72 -0.72
C ASP A 70 -14.23 -1.68 -1.74
N ASP A 71 -13.90 -1.20 -2.95
CA ASP A 71 -13.20 -1.99 -3.97
C ASP A 71 -11.81 -2.44 -3.48
N PHE A 72 -11.10 -1.57 -2.74
CA PHE A 72 -9.82 -1.92 -2.15
C PHE A 72 -9.95 -2.98 -1.07
N LYS A 73 -10.97 -2.89 -0.22
CA LYS A 73 -11.26 -3.92 0.78
C LYS A 73 -11.51 -5.27 0.13
N ASP A 74 -12.31 -5.31 -0.93
CA ASP A 74 -12.58 -6.54 -1.69
C ASP A 74 -11.32 -7.10 -2.36
N LEU A 75 -10.44 -6.23 -2.87
CA LEU A 75 -9.12 -6.61 -3.39
C LEU A 75 -8.25 -7.30 -2.32
N ILE A 76 -8.20 -6.75 -1.09
CA ILE A 76 -7.41 -7.34 0.00
C ILE A 76 -7.99 -8.70 0.43
N VAL A 77 -9.33 -8.82 0.52
CA VAL A 77 -10.00 -10.09 0.83
C VAL A 77 -9.72 -11.15 -0.24
N GLY A 78 -9.68 -10.76 -1.50
CA GLY A 78 -9.36 -11.63 -2.64
C GLY A 78 -7.91 -12.13 -2.68
N CYS A 79 -7.03 -11.57 -1.86
CA CYS A 79 -5.59 -11.84 -1.88
C CYS A 79 -5.07 -12.21 -0.46
N PRO A 80 -5.48 -13.36 0.10
CA PRO A 80 -5.23 -13.70 1.50
C PRO A 80 -3.75 -13.94 1.86
N GLN A 81 -2.87 -14.19 0.89
CA GLN A 81 -1.46 -14.54 1.11
C GLN A 81 -0.49 -13.38 0.84
N ILE A 82 -0.98 -12.13 0.77
CA ILE A 82 -0.13 -10.97 0.49
C ILE A 82 0.94 -10.82 1.58
N GLN A 83 2.19 -10.78 1.14
CA GLN A 83 3.36 -10.53 1.98
C GLN A 83 3.89 -9.12 1.80
N LYS A 84 3.75 -8.55 0.60
CA LYS A 84 4.11 -7.15 0.33
C LYS A 84 2.98 -6.45 -0.38
N LEU A 85 2.50 -5.39 0.25
CA LEU A 85 1.49 -4.50 -0.30
C LEU A 85 2.10 -3.12 -0.46
N ARG A 86 1.96 -2.56 -1.67
CA ARG A 86 2.08 -1.12 -1.86
C ARG A 86 0.82 -0.61 -2.50
N THR A 87 0.25 0.42 -1.89
CA THR A 87 -0.89 1.13 -2.46
C THR A 87 -0.61 2.63 -2.45
N GLN A 88 -1.61 3.38 -2.87
CA GLN A 88 -1.62 4.83 -2.81
C GLN A 88 -2.84 5.32 -2.06
N LYS A 89 -3.05 6.63 -2.14
CA LYS A 89 -4.13 7.36 -1.50
C LYS A 89 -5.48 6.66 -1.63
N LEU A 90 -6.06 6.42 -0.46
CA LEU A 90 -7.42 6.01 -0.17
C LEU A 90 -7.87 6.84 1.04
N HIS A 91 -9.18 7.01 1.22
CA HIS A 91 -9.66 7.81 2.35
C HIS A 91 -9.52 7.02 3.65
N ASN A 92 -9.88 5.73 3.63
CA ASN A 92 -9.67 4.81 4.73
C ASN A 92 -8.99 3.53 4.23
N ILE A 93 -7.80 3.27 4.75
CA ILE A 93 -7.06 2.04 4.47
C ILE A 93 -7.20 1.11 5.67
N VAL A 94 -7.82 -0.04 5.45
CA VAL A 94 -7.85 -1.12 6.44
C VAL A 94 -7.22 -2.36 5.84
N VAL A 95 -6.09 -2.79 6.41
CA VAL A 95 -5.38 -3.99 5.98
C VAL A 95 -5.25 -4.93 7.16
N SER A 96 -5.97 -6.06 7.10
CA SER A 96 -5.87 -7.15 8.08
C SER A 96 -5.39 -8.40 7.37
N ASN A 97 -4.09 -8.70 7.51
CA ASN A 97 -3.46 -9.84 6.83
C ASN A 97 -2.25 -10.34 7.64
N HIS A 98 -2.31 -11.60 8.10
CA HIS A 98 -1.28 -12.19 8.95
C HIS A 98 0.05 -12.47 8.23
N GLU A 99 0.03 -12.66 6.91
CA GLU A 99 1.22 -12.93 6.10
C GLU A 99 1.97 -11.65 5.71
N LEU A 100 1.36 -10.47 5.95
CA LEU A 100 1.89 -9.19 5.51
C LEU A 100 3.16 -8.82 6.28
N LYS A 101 4.27 -8.73 5.54
CA LYS A 101 5.60 -8.33 6.03
C LYS A 101 5.99 -6.91 5.67
N PHE A 102 5.46 -6.40 4.57
CA PHE A 102 5.73 -5.05 4.10
C PHE A 102 4.44 -4.33 3.73
N PHE A 103 4.29 -3.11 4.22
CA PHE A 103 3.23 -2.20 3.79
C PHE A 103 3.82 -0.84 3.40
N GLY A 104 3.51 -0.42 2.18
CA GLY A 104 3.89 0.89 1.66
C GLY A 104 2.69 1.67 1.16
N VAL A 105 2.67 2.97 1.43
CA VAL A 105 1.58 3.86 0.99
C VAL A 105 2.10 5.24 0.59
N ASN A 106 1.51 5.82 -0.46
CA ASN A 106 1.67 7.24 -0.78
C ASN A 106 0.45 8.04 -0.32
N LEU A 107 0.67 9.07 0.49
CA LEU A 107 -0.35 9.86 1.18
C LEU A 107 -0.28 11.32 0.73
N ASP A 108 -0.78 11.63 -0.46
CA ASP A 108 -0.75 13.00 -0.97
C ASP A 108 -1.69 13.92 -0.14
N CYS A 109 -1.16 14.49 0.96
CA CYS A 109 -1.68 15.54 1.84
C CYS A 109 -3.22 15.62 1.96
N SER A 110 -3.86 14.58 2.48
CA SER A 110 -5.30 14.59 2.69
C SER A 110 -5.71 13.83 3.93
N ASP A 111 -6.82 14.26 4.52
CA ASP A 111 -7.48 13.60 5.65
C ASP A 111 -7.76 12.13 5.36
N GLY A 112 -7.38 11.25 6.29
CA GLY A 112 -7.66 9.82 6.18
C GLY A 112 -7.15 9.00 7.37
N LYS A 113 -7.57 7.74 7.41
CA LYS A 113 -7.18 6.80 8.47
C LYS A 113 -6.57 5.54 7.88
N ILE A 114 -5.47 5.07 8.47
CA ILE A 114 -4.82 3.82 8.14
C ILE A 114 -4.83 2.92 9.36
N ARG A 115 -5.40 1.72 9.20
CA ARG A 115 -5.37 0.66 10.20
C ARG A 115 -4.69 -0.58 9.63
N ILE A 116 -3.58 -0.97 10.23
CA ILE A 116 -2.79 -2.14 9.81
C ILE A 116 -2.77 -3.18 10.94
N GLU A 117 -3.39 -4.32 10.66
CA GLU A 117 -3.45 -5.48 11.54
C GLU A 117 -2.66 -6.63 10.92
N SER A 118 -1.37 -6.69 11.27
CA SER A 118 -0.51 -7.82 10.91
C SER A 118 0.42 -8.13 12.07
N ALA A 119 0.50 -9.41 12.45
CA ALA A 119 1.42 -9.82 13.50
C ALA A 119 2.87 -9.86 12.99
N ASN A 120 3.08 -10.04 11.68
CA ASN A 120 4.39 -10.32 11.09
C ASN A 120 4.93 -9.15 10.26
N LEU A 121 4.40 -7.94 10.46
CA LEU A 121 4.84 -6.76 9.72
C LEU A 121 6.25 -6.36 10.14
N GLU A 122 7.20 -6.43 9.20
CA GLU A 122 8.61 -6.16 9.42
C GLU A 122 8.99 -4.75 8.93
N SER A 123 8.27 -4.23 7.92
CA SER A 123 8.65 -2.99 7.24
C SER A 123 7.47 -2.11 6.85
N LEU A 124 7.61 -0.81 7.12
CA LEU A 124 6.66 0.25 6.78
C LEU A 124 7.32 1.30 5.86
N GLU A 125 6.57 1.76 4.87
CA GLU A 125 6.97 2.90 4.05
C GLU A 125 5.82 3.89 3.85
N PHE A 126 6.06 5.14 4.21
CA PHE A 126 5.12 6.25 3.99
C PHE A 126 5.77 7.30 3.10
N ILE A 127 5.13 7.64 2.00
CA ILE A 127 5.51 8.73 1.09
C ILE A 127 4.52 9.88 1.25
N SER A 128 5.01 11.12 1.22
CA SER A 128 4.23 12.34 1.40
C SER A 128 3.54 12.40 2.77
N PHE A 129 4.14 11.78 3.78
CA PHE A 129 3.50 11.54 5.07
C PHE A 129 3.35 12.79 5.94
N SER A 130 2.16 12.94 6.53
CA SER A 130 1.92 13.95 7.56
C SER A 130 0.89 13.42 8.56
N MET A 131 1.28 13.36 9.83
CA MET A 131 0.39 12.99 10.93
C MET A 131 -0.71 14.02 11.18
N ASP A 132 -0.54 15.26 10.70
CA ASP A 132 -1.56 16.31 10.81
C ASP A 132 -2.77 16.02 9.91
N PHE A 133 -2.56 15.19 8.87
CA PHE A 133 -3.59 14.82 7.89
C PHE A 133 -3.96 13.33 7.93
N CYS A 134 -3.13 12.46 8.50
CA CYS A 134 -3.39 11.03 8.46
C CYS A 134 -3.15 10.33 9.80
N GLU A 135 -4.20 9.73 10.34
CA GLU A 135 -4.10 8.89 11.54
C GLU A 135 -3.64 7.48 11.15
N VAL A 136 -2.53 7.04 11.73
CA VAL A 136 -2.00 5.68 11.52
C VAL A 136 -2.05 4.88 12.82
N GLU A 137 -2.87 3.82 12.78
CA GLU A 137 -2.99 2.80 13.81
C GLU A 137 -2.39 1.48 13.31
N THR A 138 -1.54 0.86 14.12
CA THR A 138 -1.03 -0.47 13.81
C THR A 138 -0.84 -1.31 15.07
N THR A 139 -1.14 -2.60 14.96
CA THR A 139 -0.86 -3.59 16.01
C THR A 139 0.60 -4.08 16.00
N SER A 140 1.37 -3.69 15.00
CA SER A 140 2.70 -4.26 14.68
C SER A 140 3.87 -3.45 15.25
N THR A 141 3.62 -2.64 16.27
CA THR A 141 4.62 -1.74 16.89
C THR A 141 5.87 -2.49 17.36
N THR A 142 5.72 -3.73 17.80
CA THR A 142 6.81 -4.58 18.32
C THR A 142 7.46 -5.48 17.28
N THR A 143 7.03 -5.45 16.02
CA THR A 143 7.59 -6.32 14.97
C THR A 143 8.22 -5.56 13.81
N VAL A 144 7.85 -4.30 13.61
CA VAL A 144 8.47 -3.41 12.62
C VAL A 144 9.93 -3.14 12.98
N ARG A 145 10.82 -3.43 12.04
CA ARG A 145 12.27 -3.20 12.12
C ARG A 145 12.77 -2.18 11.11
N GLU A 146 12.03 -1.99 10.01
CA GLU A 146 12.37 -1.00 8.99
C GLU A 146 11.26 0.04 8.80
N LEU A 147 11.59 1.32 8.91
CA LEU A 147 10.67 2.42 8.67
C LEU A 147 11.28 3.37 7.64
N THR A 148 10.54 3.62 6.56
CA THR A 148 10.91 4.59 5.53
C THR A 148 9.87 5.72 5.50
N LEU A 149 10.35 6.95 5.67
CA LEU A 149 9.56 8.17 5.65
C LEU A 149 10.11 9.05 4.54
N ARG A 150 9.32 9.24 3.48
CA ARG A 150 9.72 10.10 2.36
C ARG A 150 8.81 11.31 2.27
N LYS A 151 9.38 12.49 2.02
CA LYS A 151 8.62 13.75 1.90
C LYS A 151 7.72 14.02 3.12
N ALA A 152 8.16 13.57 4.30
CA ALA A 152 7.39 13.73 5.52
C ALA A 152 7.43 15.19 6.01
N CYS A 153 6.35 15.65 6.63
CA CYS A 153 6.24 16.97 7.27
C CYS A 153 5.58 16.88 8.65
N GLY A 154 5.85 17.89 9.50
CA GLY A 154 5.39 17.94 10.90
C GLY A 154 6.37 17.22 11.85
N GLN A 155 7.33 17.97 12.42
CA GLN A 155 8.47 17.37 13.13
C GLN A 155 8.09 16.68 14.45
N GLU A 156 7.34 17.35 15.32
CA GLU A 156 6.97 16.80 16.63
C GLU A 156 6.08 15.56 16.47
N THR A 157 5.13 15.61 15.54
CA THR A 157 4.22 14.50 15.26
C THR A 157 4.93 13.32 14.56
N LEU A 158 5.99 13.57 13.79
CA LEU A 158 6.82 12.51 13.20
C LEU A 158 7.65 11.75 14.24
N MET A 159 8.28 12.45 15.19
CA MET A 159 9.06 11.79 16.25
C MET A 159 8.17 10.91 17.12
N ASN A 160 7.01 11.43 17.54
CA ASN A 160 6.01 10.64 18.27
C ASN A 160 5.55 9.39 17.50
N PHE A 161 5.56 9.44 16.17
CA PHE A 161 5.25 8.29 15.34
C PHE A 161 6.39 7.27 15.29
N ILE A 162 7.64 7.72 15.15
CA ILE A 162 8.84 6.86 15.17
C ILE A 162 8.96 6.13 16.52
N ASP A 163 8.72 6.84 17.62
CA ASP A 163 8.80 6.30 18.99
C ASP A 163 7.82 5.15 19.27
N LYS A 164 6.81 4.95 18.41
CA LYS A 164 5.91 3.79 18.48
C LYS A 164 6.62 2.47 18.18
N PHE A 165 7.82 2.48 17.59
CA PHE A 165 8.52 1.29 17.10
C PHE A 165 9.80 1.00 17.89
N PRO A 166 9.71 0.38 19.10
CA PRO A 166 10.87 0.19 19.98
C PRO A 166 11.95 -0.77 19.45
N LEU A 167 11.65 -1.59 18.43
CA LEU A 167 12.59 -2.54 17.83
C LEU A 167 13.11 -2.09 16.44
N LEU A 168 13.00 -0.79 16.14
CA LEU A 168 13.43 -0.27 14.85
C LEU A 168 14.96 -0.42 14.69
N GLU A 169 15.38 -1.11 13.64
CA GLU A 169 16.79 -1.36 13.30
C GLU A 169 17.26 -0.45 12.16
N LYS A 170 16.32 0.02 11.32
CA LYS A 170 16.61 0.84 10.15
C LYS A 170 15.54 1.91 9.96
N LEU A 171 16.00 3.16 10.00
CA LEU A 171 15.20 4.34 9.71
C LEU A 171 15.75 5.03 8.46
N ILE A 172 14.91 5.20 7.44
CA ILE A 172 15.22 6.00 6.25
C ILE A 172 14.32 7.23 6.28
N VAL A 173 14.93 8.41 6.31
CA VAL A 173 14.25 9.70 6.15
C VAL A 173 14.78 10.34 4.87
N ASP A 174 13.93 10.51 3.88
CA ASP A 174 14.32 10.96 2.53
C ASP A 174 13.42 12.11 2.05
N ASP A 175 14.00 13.09 1.36
CA ASP A 175 13.29 14.25 0.80
C ASP A 175 12.39 15.00 1.80
N CYS A 176 12.73 14.96 3.09
CA CYS A 176 11.98 15.65 4.16
C CYS A 176 12.50 17.07 4.38
N GLY A 177 12.60 17.88 3.31
CA GLY A 177 13.22 19.21 3.35
C GLY A 177 12.59 20.23 4.31
N LYS A 178 11.44 19.90 4.92
CA LYS A 178 10.75 20.71 5.93
C LYS A 178 11.08 20.31 7.37
N LEU A 179 11.78 19.20 7.61
CA LEU A 179 12.21 18.79 8.94
C LEU A 179 13.50 19.54 9.31
N GLN A 180 13.37 20.64 10.05
CA GLN A 180 14.51 21.36 10.62
C GLN A 180 14.90 20.66 11.93
N ASN A 181 16.16 20.28 12.13
CA ASN A 181 16.67 19.63 13.37
C ASN A 181 16.37 18.12 13.53
N LEU A 182 16.87 17.27 12.64
CA LEU A 182 16.99 15.81 12.90
C LEU A 182 18.15 15.46 13.87
N HIS A 183 18.68 16.43 14.62
CA HIS A 183 19.90 16.31 15.43
C HIS A 183 19.79 15.41 16.68
N HIS A 184 18.67 14.72 16.87
CA HIS A 184 18.39 13.90 18.06
C HIS A 184 17.93 12.46 17.74
N LEU A 185 18.09 12.00 16.49
CA LEU A 185 17.94 10.58 16.14
C LEU A 185 19.16 9.75 16.58
#